data_AF-A0A7S3FSP4-F1
#
_entry.id   AF-A0A7S3FSP4-F1
#
_cell.length_a   1.000
_cell.length_b   1.000
_cell.length_c   1.000
_cell.angle_alpha   90.00
_cell.angle_beta   90.00
_cell.angle_gamma   90.00
#
_symmetry.space_group_name_H-M   'P 1'
#
loop_
_entity.id
_entity.type
_entity.pdbx_description
1 polymer ?
#
loop_
_entity_poly.entity_id
_entity_poly.type
_entity_poly.pdbx_seq_one_letter_code
_entity_poly.pdbx_strand_id
1 'polypeptide(L)'
;GDQSEEQLRNVHPQRQTFEFKLGKGDNKVTLTSNFDAGNMSRCEQGDSPNHFNIWISTDSLPYYKYTGLRTWFYFAVKGVERGRNLHFSIKNMNFQRSLYAA
;
A
#
# COMPACT_ATOMS: atom_id res chain seq x y z
N GLY A 1 25.52 -10.18 -1.13
CA GLY A 1 25.55 -10.55 -2.56
C GLY A 1 24.31 -9.99 -3.20
N ASP A 2 24.44 -9.39 -4.37
CA ASP A 2 23.26 -8.95 -5.13
C ASP A 2 22.39 -10.16 -5.51
N GLN A 3 21.07 -9.96 -5.46
CA GLN A 3 20.10 -10.99 -5.87
C GLN A 3 20.15 -11.15 -7.40
N SER A 4 19.97 -12.37 -7.90
CA SER A 4 19.87 -12.61 -9.34
C SER A 4 18.59 -11.97 -9.92
N GLU A 5 18.59 -11.67 -11.22
CA GLU A 5 17.38 -11.12 -11.88
C GLU A 5 16.16 -12.03 -11.71
N GLU A 6 16.37 -13.34 -11.71
CA GLU A 6 15.31 -14.33 -11.49
C GLU A 6 14.74 -14.25 -10.07
N GLN A 7 15.58 -14.01 -9.06
CA GLN A 7 15.13 -13.77 -7.68
C GLN A 7 14.33 -12.47 -7.58
N LEU A 8 14.74 -11.41 -8.31
CA LEU A 8 14.05 -10.12 -8.32
C LEU A 8 12.68 -10.19 -9.01
N ARG A 9 12.53 -11.02 -10.05
CA ARG A 9 11.25 -11.22 -10.77
C ARG A 9 10.13 -11.74 -9.88
N ASN A 10 10.46 -12.50 -8.84
CA ASN A 10 9.48 -13.05 -7.91
C ASN A 10 9.21 -12.14 -6.70
N VAL A 11 9.85 -10.96 -6.65
CA VAL A 11 9.73 -10.02 -5.53
C VAL A 11 8.95 -8.79 -5.99
N HIS A 12 7.70 -8.67 -5.54
CA HIS A 12 6.82 -7.54 -5.83
C HIS A 12 6.42 -6.81 -4.55
N PRO A 13 7.31 -5.99 -3.99
CA PRO A 13 7.04 -5.28 -2.74
C PRO A 13 5.89 -4.27 -2.87
N GLN A 14 5.50 -3.90 -4.09
CA GLN A 14 4.32 -3.06 -4.37
C GLN A 14 3.00 -3.83 -4.29
N ARG A 15 3.01 -5.15 -4.52
CA ARG A 15 1.82 -5.99 -4.71
C ARG A 15 1.57 -6.83 -3.48
N GLN A 16 0.66 -6.37 -2.62
CA GLN A 16 0.33 -7.04 -1.37
C GLN A 16 -1.19 -7.14 -1.19
N THR A 17 -1.61 -8.06 -0.33
CA THR A 17 -3.00 -8.19 0.11
C THR A 17 -3.03 -8.33 1.62
N PHE A 18 -3.86 -7.53 2.28
CA PHE A 18 -4.06 -7.55 3.73
C PHE A 18 -5.54 -7.72 4.02
N GLU A 19 -5.84 -8.48 5.07
CA GLU A 19 -7.21 -8.71 5.53
C GLU A 19 -7.32 -8.30 6.99
N PHE A 20 -8.37 -7.56 7.31
CA PHE A 20 -8.64 -7.06 8.66
C PHE A 20 -10.09 -7.35 9.06
N LYS A 21 -10.32 -7.48 10.37
CA LYS A 21 -11.66 -7.50 10.92
C LYS A 21 -12.15 -6.08 11.14
N LEU A 22 -13.36 -5.77 10.67
CA LEU A 22 -13.99 -4.47 10.82
C LEU A 22 -15.21 -4.57 11.74
N GLY A 23 -15.06 -4.16 13.00
CA GLY A 23 -16.14 -4.16 13.98
C GLY A 23 -16.35 -5.51 14.68
N LYS A 24 -17.61 -5.83 15.01
CA LYS A 24 -18.01 -7.09 15.68
C LYS A 24 -18.41 -8.13 14.63
N GLY A 25 -18.16 -9.42 14.91
CA GLY A 25 -18.49 -10.53 14.01
C GLY A 25 -17.39 -10.84 12.99
N ASP A 26 -17.78 -11.47 11.88
CA ASP A 26 -16.85 -11.95 10.82
C ASP A 26 -16.72 -10.98 9.63
N ASN A 27 -17.08 -9.71 9.84
CA ASN A 27 -16.95 -8.67 8.82
C ASN A 27 -15.47 -8.45 8.47
N LYS A 28 -15.08 -8.95 7.30
CA LYS A 28 -13.72 -8.90 6.78
C LYS A 28 -13.59 -7.80 5.72
N VAL A 29 -12.62 -6.91 5.92
CA VAL A 29 -12.19 -5.96 4.89
C VAL A 29 -10.89 -6.43 4.28
N THR A 30 -10.82 -6.43 2.95
CA THR A 30 -9.61 -6.77 2.21
C THR A 30 -9.08 -5.52 1.51
N LEU A 31 -7.82 -5.19 1.81
CA LEU A 31 -7.05 -4.16 1.11
C LEU A 31 -6.04 -4.87 0.22
N THR A 32 -6.01 -4.55 -1.07
CA THR A 32 -5.08 -5.20 -2.00
C THR A 32 -4.51 -4.22 -3.01
N SER A 33 -3.23 -4.36 -3.33
CA SER A 33 -2.55 -3.76 -4.48
C SER A 33 -2.03 -4.83 -5.43
N ASN A 34 -2.51 -6.07 -5.29
CA ASN A 34 -2.07 -7.19 -6.11
C ASN A 34 -2.74 -7.18 -7.49
N PHE A 35 -2.46 -6.13 -8.26
CA PHE A 35 -2.91 -5.91 -9.63
C PHE A 35 -1.96 -4.93 -10.32
N ASP A 36 -2.12 -4.74 -11.62
CA ASP A 36 -1.24 -3.86 -12.40
C ASP A 36 -1.30 -2.40 -11.94
N ALA A 37 -0.14 -1.75 -11.86
CA ALA A 37 0.06 -0.42 -11.29
C ALA A 37 -0.28 -0.27 -9.78
N GLY A 38 -0.61 -1.36 -9.08
CA GLY A 38 -0.82 -1.36 -7.63
C GLY A 38 0.47 -0.99 -6.88
N ASN A 39 0.33 -0.18 -5.82
CA ASN A 39 1.44 0.13 -4.91
C ASN A 39 0.94 0.30 -3.47
N MET A 40 1.17 -0.73 -2.66
CA MET A 40 1.00 -0.77 -1.22
C MET A 40 1.91 -1.88 -0.69
N SER A 41 2.95 -1.51 0.05
CA SER A 41 3.96 -2.45 0.53
C SER A 41 3.68 -2.99 1.92
N ARG A 42 2.93 -2.23 2.71
CA ARG A 42 2.50 -2.60 4.05
C ARG A 42 1.17 -1.93 4.33
N CYS A 43 0.28 -2.63 4.99
CA CYS A 43 -0.91 -2.06 5.58
C CYS A 43 -1.09 -2.62 6.98
N GLU A 44 -1.47 -1.75 7.91
CA GLU A 44 -1.74 -2.11 9.30
C GLU A 44 -3.01 -1.41 9.76
N GLN A 45 -3.75 -2.05 10.66
CA GLN A 45 -4.83 -1.40 11.36
C GLN A 45 -4.25 -0.41 12.37
N GLY A 46 -4.78 0.81 12.42
CA GLY A 46 -4.41 1.82 13.38
C GLY A 46 -5.14 1.65 14.71
N ASP A 47 -5.10 2.69 15.54
CA ASP A 47 -5.66 2.66 16.90
C ASP A 47 -7.19 2.50 16.93
N SER A 48 -7.86 2.80 15.82
CA SER A 48 -9.31 2.60 15.65
C SER A 48 -9.60 1.50 14.61
N PRO A 49 -10.66 0.69 14.77
CA PRO A 49 -10.93 -0.44 13.88
C PRO A 49 -11.09 -0.07 12.40
N ASN A 50 -11.48 1.16 12.09
CA ASN A 50 -11.67 1.66 10.73
C ASN A 50 -10.50 2.54 10.23
N HIS A 51 -9.39 2.60 10.97
CA HIS A 51 -8.20 3.35 10.60
C HIS A 51 -7.14 2.40 10.08
N PHE A 52 -6.49 2.78 8.98
CA PHE A 52 -5.46 1.97 8.35
C PHE A 52 -4.24 2.84 8.04
N ASN A 53 -3.08 2.35 8.47
CA ASN A 53 -1.78 2.92 8.15
C ASN A 53 -1.22 2.18 6.94
N ILE A 54 -0.87 2.91 5.89
CA ILE A 54 -0.37 2.36 4.63
C ILE A 54 1.05 2.88 4.39
N TRP A 55 1.93 1.99 3.95
CA TRP A 55 3.23 2.34 3.40
C TRP A 55 3.28 1.93 1.93
N ILE A 56 3.97 2.75 1.15
CA ILE A 56 4.23 2.50 -0.26
C ILE A 56 5.69 2.16 -0.52
N SER A 57 5.91 1.35 -1.56
CA SER A 57 7.25 1.08 -2.09
C SER A 57 7.75 2.29 -2.87
N THR A 58 9.06 2.41 -2.97
CA THR A 58 9.67 3.35 -3.92
C THR A 58 9.45 2.90 -5.35
N ASP A 59 9.55 3.84 -6.27
CA ASP A 59 9.51 3.54 -7.70
C ASP A 59 10.58 2.49 -8.06
N SER A 60 10.18 1.54 -8.91
CA SER A 60 11.05 0.51 -9.48
C SER A 60 11.72 -0.46 -8.49
N LEU A 61 11.32 -0.50 -7.21
CA LEU A 61 11.78 -1.55 -6.28
C LEU A 61 11.29 -2.94 -6.78
N PRO A 62 12.08 -4.02 -6.71
CA PRO A 62 13.42 -4.14 -6.15
C PRO A 62 14.58 -3.82 -7.12
N TYR A 63 14.29 -3.48 -8.38
CA TYR A 63 15.27 -3.28 -9.45
C TYR A 63 16.13 -2.02 -9.29
N TYR A 64 15.58 -0.96 -8.69
CA TYR A 64 16.32 0.28 -8.46
C TYR A 64 16.11 0.81 -7.03
N LYS A 65 17.19 0.82 -6.24
CA LYS A 65 17.14 1.19 -4.81
C LYS A 65 17.34 2.69 -4.56
N TYR A 66 17.79 3.46 -5.55
CA TYR A 66 18.32 4.81 -5.35
C TYR A 66 17.35 5.96 -5.69
N THR A 67 16.14 5.68 -6.22
CA THR A 67 15.17 6.75 -6.52
C THR A 67 14.69 7.42 -5.24
N GLY A 68 14.40 6.63 -4.19
CA GLY A 68 13.87 7.13 -2.92
C GLY A 68 12.48 7.78 -3.01
N LEU A 69 11.90 7.89 -4.22
CA LEU A 69 10.63 8.53 -4.50
C LEU A 69 9.46 7.65 -4.08
N ARG A 70 8.58 8.20 -3.23
CA ARG A 70 7.34 7.58 -2.75
C ARG A 70 6.18 8.53 -3.00
N THR A 71 5.65 8.52 -4.21
CA THR A 71 4.64 9.49 -4.67
C THR A 71 3.39 8.81 -5.20
N TRP A 72 3.51 7.60 -5.77
CA TRP A 72 2.40 6.84 -6.32
C TRP A 72 1.87 5.79 -5.35
N PHE A 73 0.56 5.74 -5.19
CA PHE A 73 -0.15 4.69 -4.47
C PHE A 73 -1.39 4.27 -5.26
N TYR A 74 -1.66 2.96 -5.29
CA TYR A 74 -2.90 2.46 -5.87
C TYR A 74 -3.25 1.12 -5.22
N PHE A 75 -4.45 1.05 -4.63
CA PHE A 75 -4.96 -0.11 -3.95
C PHE A 75 -6.49 -0.15 -4.06
N ALA A 76 -7.05 -1.35 -3.92
CA ALA A 76 -8.48 -1.60 -3.87
C ALA A 76 -8.91 -2.00 -2.46
N VAL A 77 -10.15 -1.65 -2.11
CA VAL A 77 -10.80 -2.00 -0.85
C VAL A 77 -12.04 -2.81 -1.17
N LYS A 78 -12.22 -3.95 -0.49
CA LYS A 78 -13.36 -4.87 -0.67
C LYS A 78 -13.94 -5.29 0.68
N GLY A 79 -15.23 -5.65 0.71
CA GLY A 79 -15.88 -6.21 1.89
C GLY A 79 -16.35 -5.18 2.92
N VAL A 80 -16.54 -3.92 2.51
CA VAL A 80 -16.97 -2.83 3.39
C VAL A 80 -18.46 -2.59 3.22
N GLU A 81 -19.19 -2.54 4.32
CA GLU A 81 -20.62 -2.20 4.31
C GLU A 81 -20.84 -0.77 3.78
N ARG A 82 -21.92 -0.59 3.02
CA ARG A 82 -22.31 0.73 2.50
C ARG A 82 -22.51 1.73 3.65
N GLY A 83 -21.97 2.93 3.49
CA GLY A 83 -22.11 4.01 4.47
C GLY A 83 -21.09 3.98 5.62
N ARG A 84 -20.15 3.03 5.64
CA ARG A 84 -19.04 3.03 6.59
C ARG A 84 -17.93 3.99 6.16
N ASN A 85 -17.40 4.74 7.12
CA ASN A 85 -16.23 5.58 6.91
C ASN A 85 -14.96 4.81 7.27
N LEU A 86 -13.99 4.82 6.36
CA LEU A 86 -12.64 4.31 6.58
C LEU A 86 -11.65 5.48 6.51
N HIS A 87 -10.64 5.44 7.36
CA HIS A 87 -9.57 6.44 7.36
C HIS A 87 -8.25 5.78 6.95
N PHE A 88 -7.57 6.36 5.98
CA PHE A 88 -6.29 5.88 5.47
C PHE A 88 -5.21 6.93 5.72
N SER A 89 -4.11 6.53 6.32
CA SER A 89 -2.92 7.36 6.50
C SER A 89 -1.76 6.80 5.69
N ILE A 90 -1.28 7.53 4.69
CA ILE A 90 -0.06 7.15 3.95
C ILE A 90 1.15 7.64 4.75
N LYS A 91 1.86 6.71 5.39
CA LYS A 91 2.85 7.02 6.44
C LYS A 91 4.21 7.46 5.93
N ASN A 92 4.55 7.11 4.69
CA ASN A 92 5.88 7.32 4.12
C ASN A 92 5.83 8.01 2.75
N MET A 93 4.80 8.82 2.49
CA MET A 93 4.71 9.60 1.27
C MET A 93 5.74 10.73 1.31
N ASN A 94 6.49 10.89 0.22
CA ASN A 94 7.45 11.99 0.11
C ASN A 94 6.70 13.33 0.03
N PHE A 95 7.29 14.37 0.60
CA PHE A 95 6.74 15.72 0.50
C PHE A 95 6.78 16.21 -0.96
N GLN A 96 5.62 16.47 -1.53
CA GLN A 96 5.45 16.81 -2.94
C GLN A 96 5.78 18.30 -3.18
N ARG A 97 7.07 18.64 -3.29
CA ARG A 97 7.52 20.05 -3.48
C ARG A 97 7.29 20.60 -4.88
N SER A 98 7.21 19.75 -5.92
CA SER A 98 7.17 20.22 -7.31
C SER A 98 6.25 19.45 -8.26
N LEU A 99 5.31 18.64 -7.74
CA LEU A 99 4.36 17.94 -8.61
C LEU A 99 3.25 18.86 -9.15
N TYR A 100 3.02 20.01 -8.52
CA TYR A 100 2.05 21.04 -8.94
C TYR A 100 2.55 22.46 -8.62
N ALA A 101 3.86 22.71 -8.65
CA ALA A 101 4.34 24.09 -8.52
C ALA A 101 3.93 24.85 -9.79
N ALA A 102 3.03 25.83 -9.62
CA ALA A 102 2.63 26.77 -10.67
C ALA A 102 3.80 27.70 -11.05
#